data_AF-A0A7K1VKV0-F1
#
_entry.id   AF-A0A7K1VKV0-F1
#
_cell.length_a   1.000
_cell.length_b   1.000
_cell.length_c   1.000
_cell.angle_alpha   90.00
_cell.angle_beta   90.00
_cell.angle_gamma   90.00
#
_symmetry.space_group_name_H-M   'P 1'
#
loop_
_entity.id
_entity.type
_entity.pdbx_description
1 polymer ?
#
loop_
_entity_poly.entity_id
_entity_poly.type
_entity_poly.pdbx_seq_one_letter_code
_entity_poly.pdbx_strand_id
1 'polypeptide(L)'
;MSARDLSVGIDVGGTNTDAVVLDADGAVIAWTKQATTEDVTGGIRAALSVVLGELGEGRERVSRVMLGTTHATNAIVRRRDLGRVAVIRLGAPASTEFPSLSGWPADLRETVLAGALLAGGGHLIDGYPISPLDVDGIRRFLDSLEGRFDAVAVCGIFSPSFPEQELEVAALVADHVGVDVPVSLSHEIGALGLLERENATVLNAALHGIARDVTQGLLTVVEEERLDAATFFAQNDGTLMAVEYAARYPVLTIGSGPANSIRGAAFLSGADDAIIIDIGGTTSDLGVLVDRFPRESTLPREIGGVRTNFRMPDILSVGIGGGTVVDTARGVPTGDSVGYRIAREALLFGGSTPTLTDAAAMQLPGMIAGHSLPTLDRAVRSGLGNALAVAQDRIESAVERMSLGRVGLPLVVVGGGGFLVPDRVHGASEVLRPGRGNVANAVGAAIALAGGRADQVCDHVDRTAAIESAGRVAIERAIQAGADPRLVEIVDVLETPLSYSTNATLKVSVKAAGPLALIGSPAPFALHSPKDAS
;
A
#
# COMPACT_ATOMS: atom_id res chain seq x y z
N MET A 1 30.98 -18.67 6.80
CA MET A 1 29.53 -18.39 6.85
C MET A 1 29.05 -18.30 5.41
N SER A 2 27.99 -19.03 5.04
CA SER A 2 27.35 -18.85 3.73
C SER A 2 26.89 -17.40 3.59
N ALA A 3 26.90 -16.87 2.37
CA ALA A 3 26.35 -15.54 2.11
C ALA A 3 24.88 -15.51 2.55
N ARG A 4 24.51 -14.52 3.37
CA ARG A 4 23.12 -14.25 3.75
C ARG A 4 22.51 -13.32 2.72
N ASP A 5 21.97 -13.93 1.67
CA ASP A 5 21.59 -13.26 0.44
C ASP A 5 20.15 -13.57 -0.01
N LEU A 6 19.44 -14.44 0.71
CA LEU A 6 18.06 -14.75 0.38
C LEU A 6 17.11 -13.72 1.00
N SER A 7 16.06 -13.42 0.24
CA SER A 7 15.00 -12.48 0.61
C SER A 7 13.65 -13.17 0.55
N VAL A 8 12.88 -13.10 1.63
CA VAL A 8 11.51 -13.63 1.66
C VAL A 8 10.54 -12.48 1.47
N GLY A 9 9.66 -12.57 0.48
CA GLY A 9 8.51 -11.67 0.35
C GLY A 9 7.23 -12.42 0.68
N ILE A 10 6.36 -11.80 1.46
CA ILE A 10 5.05 -12.31 1.86
C ILE A 10 4.01 -11.24 1.53
N ASP A 11 2.91 -11.61 0.91
CA ASP A 11 1.75 -10.72 0.72
C ASP A 11 0.50 -11.37 1.29
N VAL A 12 -0.09 -10.73 2.31
CA VAL A 12 -1.32 -11.17 2.97
C VAL A 12 -2.50 -10.37 2.40
N GLY A 13 -3.13 -10.95 1.38
CA GLY A 13 -4.34 -10.44 0.75
C GLY A 13 -5.62 -10.94 1.43
N GLY A 14 -6.79 -10.45 0.98
CA GLY A 14 -8.09 -10.90 1.49
C GLY A 14 -8.52 -12.30 1.05
N THR A 15 -7.88 -12.86 0.01
CA THR A 15 -8.22 -14.16 -0.59
C THR A 15 -7.08 -15.16 -0.42
N ASN A 16 -5.85 -14.74 -0.73
CA ASN A 16 -4.67 -15.59 -0.68
C ASN A 16 -3.55 -14.91 0.13
N THR A 17 -2.76 -15.75 0.78
CA THR A 17 -1.45 -15.41 1.33
C THR A 17 -0.40 -16.03 0.43
N ASP A 18 0.46 -15.17 -0.11
CA ASP A 18 1.50 -15.54 -1.06
C ASP A 18 2.86 -15.36 -0.40
N ALA A 19 3.78 -16.30 -0.61
CA ALA A 19 5.16 -16.13 -0.19
C ALA A 19 6.13 -16.60 -1.27
N VAL A 20 7.28 -15.93 -1.36
CA VAL A 20 8.35 -16.25 -2.28
C VAL A 20 9.70 -16.12 -1.59
N VAL A 21 10.69 -16.86 -2.08
CA VAL A 21 12.11 -16.67 -1.75
C VAL A 21 12.84 -16.27 -3.02
N LEU A 22 13.53 -15.14 -2.95
CA LEU A 22 14.45 -14.67 -3.98
C LEU A 22 15.90 -14.90 -3.57
N ASP A 23 16.74 -15.26 -4.52
CA ASP A 23 18.19 -15.23 -4.35
C ASP A 23 18.81 -13.86 -4.69
N ALA A 24 20.13 -13.76 -4.62
CA ALA A 24 20.87 -12.52 -4.87
C ALA A 24 20.70 -11.97 -6.30
N ASP A 25 20.45 -12.85 -7.27
CA ASP A 25 20.23 -12.50 -8.67
C ASP A 25 18.75 -12.17 -8.94
N GLY A 26 17.89 -12.30 -7.92
CA GLY A 26 16.46 -12.03 -7.99
C GLY A 26 15.65 -13.18 -8.57
N ALA A 27 16.21 -14.39 -8.68
CA ALA A 27 15.47 -15.56 -9.14
C ALA A 27 14.55 -16.10 -8.04
N VAL A 28 13.32 -16.46 -8.41
CA VAL A 28 12.36 -17.12 -7.50
C VAL A 28 12.76 -18.58 -7.33
N ILE A 29 13.30 -18.94 -6.16
CA ILE A 29 13.78 -20.30 -5.86
C ILE A 29 12.78 -21.15 -5.06
N ALA A 30 11.84 -20.52 -4.36
CA ALA A 30 10.75 -21.17 -3.64
C ALA A 30 9.52 -20.26 -3.63
N TRP A 31 8.31 -20.82 -3.64
CA TRP A 31 7.08 -20.02 -3.57
C TRP A 31 5.87 -20.84 -3.12
N THR A 32 4.88 -20.16 -2.56
CA THR A 32 3.58 -20.76 -2.23
C THR A 32 2.47 -19.73 -2.40
N LYS A 33 1.26 -20.24 -2.66
CA LYS A 33 0.01 -19.49 -2.70
C LYS A 33 -1.02 -20.30 -1.96
N GLN A 34 -1.53 -19.77 -0.86
CA GLN A 34 -2.44 -20.45 0.04
C GLN A 34 -3.65 -19.57 0.31
N ALA A 35 -4.80 -20.17 0.65
CA ALA A 35 -5.97 -19.39 1.05
C ALA A 35 -5.68 -18.61 2.34
N THR A 36 -6.06 -17.33 2.39
CA THR A 36 -5.88 -16.51 3.59
C THR A 36 -6.76 -17.02 4.74
N THR A 37 -6.20 -17.03 5.95
CA THR A 37 -6.89 -17.38 7.20
C THR A 37 -7.36 -16.13 7.93
N GLU A 38 -8.37 -16.25 8.81
CA GLU A 38 -8.75 -15.14 9.71
C GLU A 38 -7.62 -14.81 10.70
N ASP A 39 -6.87 -15.83 11.14
CA ASP A 39 -5.63 -15.65 11.91
C ASP A 39 -4.48 -15.25 10.98
N VAL A 40 -4.10 -13.97 11.05
CA VAL A 40 -2.98 -13.40 10.27
C VAL A 40 -1.67 -14.09 10.58
N THR A 41 -1.38 -14.31 11.86
CA THR A 41 -0.13 -14.90 12.32
C THR A 41 -0.02 -16.35 11.82
N GLY A 42 -1.11 -17.11 11.93
CA GLY A 42 -1.21 -18.45 11.37
C GLY A 42 -1.01 -18.49 9.85
N GLY A 43 -1.58 -17.53 9.11
CA GLY A 43 -1.42 -17.42 7.67
C GLY A 43 0.02 -17.14 7.25
N ILE A 44 0.68 -16.18 7.91
CA ILE A 44 2.10 -15.85 7.68
C ILE A 44 2.97 -17.09 7.99
N ARG A 45 2.73 -17.76 9.11
CA ARG A 45 3.45 -18.99 9.50
C ARG A 45 3.31 -20.09 8.47
N ALA A 46 2.09 -20.38 8.03
CA ALA A 46 1.83 -21.45 7.07
C ALA A 46 2.52 -21.20 5.72
N ALA A 47 2.48 -19.95 5.25
CA ALA A 47 3.16 -19.57 4.01
C ALA A 47 4.69 -19.63 4.15
N LEU A 48 5.24 -19.09 5.24
CA LEU A 48 6.68 -19.09 5.50
C LEU A 48 7.23 -20.51 5.65
N SER A 49 6.55 -21.35 6.42
CA SER A 49 6.99 -22.74 6.66
C SER A 49 7.09 -23.57 5.38
N VAL A 50 6.18 -23.36 4.42
CA VAL A 50 6.24 -24.04 3.12
C VAL A 50 7.46 -23.63 2.32
N VAL A 51 7.72 -22.33 2.16
CA VAL A 51 8.86 -21.87 1.36
C VAL A 51 10.20 -22.19 2.04
N LEU A 52 10.29 -22.13 3.38
CA LEU A 52 11.48 -22.56 4.12
C LEU A 52 11.70 -24.08 4.02
N GLY A 53 10.63 -24.86 3.96
CA GLY A 53 10.68 -26.31 3.74
C GLY A 53 11.32 -26.68 2.40
N GLU A 54 11.03 -25.92 1.34
CA GLU A 54 11.66 -26.08 0.02
C GLU A 54 13.15 -25.73 0.02
N LEU A 55 13.59 -24.80 0.87
CA LEU A 55 15.01 -24.42 0.98
C LEU A 55 15.88 -25.45 1.73
N GLY A 56 15.29 -26.25 2.63
CA GLY A 56 16.04 -27.21 3.45
C GLY A 56 17.12 -26.54 4.32
N GLU A 57 18.40 -26.84 4.04
CA GLU A 57 19.57 -26.23 4.71
C GLU A 57 19.81 -24.77 4.27
N GLY A 58 19.26 -24.35 3.13
CA GLY A 58 19.39 -22.98 2.61
C GLY A 58 18.71 -21.91 3.46
N ARG A 59 17.90 -22.29 4.46
CA ARG A 59 17.19 -21.37 5.36
C ARG A 59 18.13 -20.41 6.09
N GLU A 60 19.36 -20.82 6.40
CA GLU A 60 20.35 -19.99 7.10
C GLU A 60 20.85 -18.78 6.27
N ARG A 61 20.58 -18.81 4.95
CA ARG A 61 20.91 -17.71 4.03
C ARG A 61 19.83 -16.63 4.01
N VAL A 62 18.66 -16.84 4.61
CA VAL A 62 17.60 -15.83 4.69
C VAL A 62 18.08 -14.67 5.54
N SER A 63 18.21 -13.51 4.90
CA SER A 63 18.69 -12.27 5.51
C SER A 63 17.57 -11.30 5.87
N ARG A 64 16.41 -11.45 5.21
CA ARG A 64 15.32 -10.49 5.28
C ARG A 64 13.97 -11.11 4.98
N VAL A 65 12.94 -10.59 5.63
CA VAL A 65 11.54 -10.97 5.46
C VAL A 65 10.71 -9.69 5.29
N MET A 66 9.99 -9.59 4.18
CA MET A 66 9.20 -8.41 3.82
C MET A 66 7.72 -8.78 3.73
N LEU A 67 6.86 -7.97 4.34
CA LEU A 67 5.42 -8.22 4.40
C LEU A 67 4.61 -7.09 3.72
N GLY A 68 3.88 -7.44 2.67
CA GLY A 68 2.74 -6.66 2.16
C GLY A 68 1.44 -7.12 2.81
N THR A 69 0.52 -6.20 3.07
CA THR A 69 -0.76 -6.57 3.68
C THR A 69 -1.92 -5.65 3.33
N THR A 70 -3.10 -6.25 3.21
CA THR A 70 -4.38 -5.56 3.01
C THR A 70 -5.18 -5.35 4.30
N HIS A 71 -4.65 -5.71 5.47
CA HIS A 71 -5.39 -5.65 6.74
C HIS A 71 -5.93 -4.25 7.08
N ALA A 72 -5.11 -3.21 6.95
CA ALA A 72 -5.54 -1.83 7.21
C ALA A 72 -6.72 -1.42 6.30
N THR A 73 -6.63 -1.73 5.00
CA THR A 73 -7.71 -1.45 4.05
C THR A 73 -8.99 -2.21 4.40
N ASN A 74 -8.87 -3.49 4.75
CA ASN A 74 -10.01 -4.34 5.09
C ASN A 74 -10.71 -3.87 6.36
N ALA A 75 -9.97 -3.48 7.39
CA ALA A 75 -10.51 -2.96 8.64
C ALA A 75 -11.37 -1.70 8.41
N ILE A 76 -10.85 -0.74 7.63
CA ILE A 76 -11.59 0.48 7.27
C ILE A 76 -12.84 0.12 6.45
N VAL A 77 -12.68 -0.68 5.39
CA VAL A 77 -13.80 -1.03 4.50
C VAL A 77 -14.89 -1.82 5.22
N ARG A 78 -14.54 -2.66 6.19
CA ARG A 78 -15.50 -3.48 6.96
C ARG A 78 -16.01 -2.82 8.24
N ARG A 79 -15.45 -1.68 8.65
CA ARG A 79 -15.76 -1.00 9.93
C ARG A 79 -15.48 -1.89 11.15
N ARG A 80 -14.37 -2.65 11.12
CA ARG A 80 -14.03 -3.61 12.18
C ARG A 80 -12.61 -3.41 12.66
N ASP A 81 -12.39 -3.73 13.93
CA ASP A 81 -11.08 -3.72 14.59
C ASP A 81 -10.41 -2.34 14.58
N LEU A 82 -11.22 -1.27 14.48
CA LEU A 82 -10.79 0.12 14.54
C LEU A 82 -10.90 0.64 15.98
N GLY A 83 -9.84 1.29 16.46
CA GLY A 83 -9.83 1.99 17.75
C GLY A 83 -10.64 3.28 17.73
N ARG A 84 -11.13 3.69 18.90
CA ARG A 84 -11.80 4.98 19.11
C ARG A 84 -10.76 6.09 19.27
N VAL A 85 -10.96 7.20 18.55
CA VAL A 85 -9.97 8.28 18.42
C VAL A 85 -10.51 9.57 19.01
N ALA A 86 -9.73 10.19 19.90
CA ALA A 86 -9.89 11.58 20.31
C ALA A 86 -9.24 12.50 19.28
N VAL A 87 -10.03 13.40 18.67
CA VAL A 87 -9.56 14.22 17.55
C VAL A 87 -9.37 15.66 18.02
N ILE A 88 -8.15 16.19 17.85
CA ILE A 88 -7.79 17.57 18.22
C ILE A 88 -7.36 18.30 16.95
N ARG A 89 -8.13 19.29 16.53
CA ARG A 89 -7.77 20.21 15.45
C ARG A 89 -7.28 21.54 16.02
N LEU A 90 -6.09 21.98 15.63
CA LEU A 90 -5.53 23.29 15.98
C LEU A 90 -5.77 24.27 14.82
N GLY A 91 -6.70 25.20 15.01
CA GLY A 91 -7.06 26.12 13.94
C GLY A 91 -8.26 27.02 14.22
N ALA A 92 -8.67 27.17 15.48
CA ALA A 92 -9.66 28.17 15.85
C ALA A 92 -9.01 29.57 15.85
N PRO A 93 -9.72 30.63 15.39
CA PRO A 93 -11.07 30.62 14.83
C PRO A 93 -11.13 30.36 13.31
N ALA A 94 -9.99 30.17 12.64
CA ALA A 94 -9.90 30.15 11.17
C ALA A 94 -10.61 28.97 10.47
N SER A 95 -10.90 27.87 11.18
CA SER A 95 -11.46 26.64 10.59
C SER A 95 -12.78 26.16 11.21
N THR A 96 -13.56 27.08 11.80
CA THR A 96 -14.82 26.74 12.51
C THR A 96 -15.97 26.31 11.60
N GLU A 97 -15.92 26.62 10.31
CA GLU A 97 -17.00 26.33 9.36
C GLU A 97 -17.18 24.83 9.08
N PHE A 98 -16.11 24.04 9.19
CA PHE A 98 -16.13 22.60 8.90
C PHE A 98 -15.73 21.81 10.14
N PRO A 99 -16.62 21.00 10.75
CA PRO A 99 -16.25 20.15 11.88
C PRO A 99 -15.22 19.08 11.46
N SER A 100 -14.53 18.49 12.45
CA SER A 100 -13.68 17.33 12.20
C SER A 100 -14.48 16.16 11.63
N LEU A 101 -13.83 15.39 10.75
CA LEU A 101 -14.42 14.25 10.03
C LEU A 101 -15.58 14.66 9.09
N SER A 102 -15.54 15.89 8.57
CA SER A 102 -16.49 16.33 7.54
C SER A 102 -16.42 15.44 6.30
N GLY A 103 -17.57 14.96 5.85
CA GLY A 103 -17.68 14.08 4.68
C GLY A 103 -17.45 12.59 4.96
N TRP A 104 -17.18 12.19 6.20
CA TRP A 104 -17.08 10.77 6.56
C TRP A 104 -18.44 10.07 6.50
N PRO A 105 -18.50 8.80 6.06
CA PRO A 105 -19.66 7.95 6.25
C PRO A 105 -20.06 7.89 7.73
N ALA A 106 -21.36 7.98 8.01
CA ALA A 106 -21.88 8.07 9.38
C ALA A 106 -21.50 6.84 10.23
N ASP A 107 -21.62 5.65 9.66
CA ASP A 107 -21.27 4.37 10.28
C ASP A 107 -19.78 4.31 10.67
N LEU A 108 -18.89 4.75 9.78
CA LEU A 108 -17.45 4.78 10.08
C LEU A 108 -17.13 5.84 11.13
N ARG A 109 -17.75 7.02 11.04
CA ARG A 109 -17.58 8.09 12.02
C ARG A 109 -18.02 7.63 13.42
N GLU A 110 -19.16 6.98 13.54
CA GLU A 110 -19.66 6.44 14.82
C GLU A 110 -18.73 5.36 15.39
N THR A 111 -18.15 4.53 14.51
CA THR A 111 -17.19 3.49 14.91
C THR A 111 -15.89 4.09 15.47
N VAL A 112 -15.36 5.12 14.81
CA VAL A 112 -14.01 5.66 15.09
C VAL A 112 -14.03 6.82 16.09
N LEU A 113 -15.05 7.67 16.12
CA LEU A 113 -14.97 8.93 16.87
C LEU A 113 -15.24 8.73 18.37
N ALA A 114 -14.25 9.04 19.21
CA ALA A 114 -14.43 9.18 20.65
C ALA A 114 -15.00 10.55 21.01
N GLY A 115 -14.46 11.59 20.39
CA GLY A 115 -14.85 12.98 20.52
C GLY A 115 -13.95 13.86 19.66
N ALA A 116 -14.37 15.10 19.39
CA ALA A 116 -13.58 16.06 18.62
C ALA A 116 -13.54 17.43 19.30
N LEU A 117 -12.36 18.04 19.30
CA LEU A 117 -12.11 19.40 19.76
C LEU A 117 -11.49 20.23 18.63
N LEU A 118 -12.07 21.40 18.37
CA LEU A 118 -11.43 22.47 17.62
C LEU A 118 -10.84 23.47 18.63
N ALA A 119 -9.52 23.48 18.77
CA ALA A 119 -8.77 24.29 19.73
C ALA A 119 -8.10 25.51 19.06
N GLY A 120 -7.73 26.49 19.90
CA GLY A 120 -6.79 27.55 19.51
C GLY A 120 -5.43 26.98 19.12
N GLY A 121 -4.75 27.63 18.19
CA GLY A 121 -3.52 27.17 17.55
C GLY A 121 -3.62 27.19 16.02
N GLY A 122 -2.73 26.44 15.37
CA GLY A 122 -2.45 26.49 13.94
C GLY A 122 -1.54 27.65 13.56
N HIS A 123 -0.94 27.56 12.38
CA HIS A 123 -0.07 28.59 11.82
C HIS A 123 -0.69 29.17 10.54
N LEU A 124 -0.27 30.39 10.19
CA LEU A 124 -0.44 30.97 8.86
C LEU A 124 0.61 30.40 7.90
N ILE A 125 0.52 30.74 6.62
CA ILE A 125 1.43 30.24 5.58
C ILE A 125 2.90 30.63 5.82
N ASP A 126 3.13 31.74 6.51
CA ASP A 126 4.44 32.28 6.89
C ASP A 126 4.94 31.77 8.25
N GLY A 127 4.18 30.88 8.90
CA GLY A 127 4.52 30.29 10.20
C GLY A 127 4.07 31.11 11.40
N TYR A 128 3.44 32.28 11.22
CA TYR A 128 2.92 33.04 12.35
C TYR A 128 1.72 32.32 12.98
N PRO A 129 1.64 32.16 14.31
CA PRO A 129 0.48 31.49 14.94
C PRO A 129 -0.84 32.20 14.64
N ILE A 130 -1.87 31.43 14.26
CA ILE A 130 -3.24 31.95 14.05
C ILE A 130 -3.82 32.46 15.36
N SER A 131 -3.64 31.68 16.42
CA SER A 131 -4.03 32.01 17.79
C SER A 131 -3.13 31.24 18.77
N PRO A 132 -3.07 31.63 20.06
CA PRO A 132 -2.36 30.86 21.07
C PRO A 132 -2.92 29.45 21.21
N LEU A 133 -2.05 28.48 21.50
CA LEU A 133 -2.44 27.09 21.77
C LEU A 133 -3.31 27.01 23.05
N ASP A 134 -4.53 26.47 22.93
CA ASP A 134 -5.46 26.32 24.07
C ASP A 134 -5.18 25.05 24.87
N VAL A 135 -4.06 25.06 25.59
CA VAL A 135 -3.55 23.95 26.43
C VAL A 135 -4.60 23.47 27.44
N ASP A 136 -5.26 24.39 28.14
CA ASP A 136 -6.25 24.03 29.16
C ASP A 136 -7.55 23.51 28.54
N GLY A 137 -7.94 24.01 27.37
CA GLY A 137 -9.06 23.47 26.59
C GLY A 137 -8.80 22.04 26.16
N ILE A 138 -7.59 21.73 25.72
CA ILE A 138 -7.19 20.36 25.35
C ILE A 138 -7.26 19.42 26.56
N ARG A 139 -6.72 19.81 27.73
CA ARG A 139 -6.83 18.99 28.96
C ARG A 139 -8.27 18.70 29.35
N ARG A 140 -9.11 19.74 29.40
CA ARG A 140 -10.54 19.59 29.71
C ARG A 140 -11.26 18.66 28.73
N PHE A 141 -10.92 18.74 27.45
CA PHE A 141 -11.47 17.85 26.44
C PHE A 141 -11.07 16.40 26.68
N LEU A 142 -9.78 16.12 26.92
CA LEU A 142 -9.30 14.77 27.21
C LEU A 142 -9.97 14.20 28.48
N ASP A 143 -10.09 15.00 29.54
CA ASP A 143 -10.79 14.61 30.77
C ASP A 143 -12.26 14.27 30.52
N SER A 144 -12.94 15.04 29.66
CA SER A 144 -14.36 14.84 29.33
C SER A 144 -14.64 13.51 28.62
N LEU A 145 -13.63 12.91 28.00
CA LEU A 145 -13.76 11.60 27.36
C LEU A 145 -13.71 10.44 28.37
N GLU A 146 -13.29 10.69 29.61
CA GLU A 146 -13.23 9.68 30.70
C GLU A 146 -12.47 8.41 30.29
N GLY A 147 -11.38 8.56 29.53
CA GLY A 147 -10.58 7.43 29.02
C GLY A 147 -11.28 6.56 27.97
N ARG A 148 -12.42 6.99 27.39
CA ARG A 148 -13.17 6.23 26.37
C ARG A 148 -12.62 6.42 24.94
N PHE A 149 -11.30 6.47 24.81
CA PHE A 149 -10.58 6.54 23.55
C PHE A 149 -9.31 5.68 23.62
N ASP A 150 -8.92 5.11 22.49
CA ASP A 150 -7.76 4.22 22.37
C ASP A 150 -6.53 4.95 21.82
N ALA A 151 -6.73 6.06 21.08
CA ALA A 151 -5.66 6.86 20.48
C ALA A 151 -6.07 8.34 20.32
N VAL A 152 -5.09 9.21 20.07
CA VAL A 152 -5.29 10.65 19.80
C VAL A 152 -4.78 11.02 18.41
N ALA A 153 -5.56 11.80 17.67
CA ALA A 153 -5.16 12.40 16.39
C ALA A 153 -5.05 13.92 16.54
N VAL A 154 -3.88 14.49 16.23
CA VAL A 154 -3.62 15.94 16.34
C VAL A 154 -3.35 16.52 14.96
N CYS A 155 -4.13 17.54 14.58
CA CYS A 155 -4.08 18.15 13.25
C CYS A 155 -4.02 19.68 13.33
N GLY A 156 -2.87 20.27 13.01
CA GLY A 156 -2.70 21.72 12.92
C GLY A 156 -2.80 22.28 11.51
N ILE A 157 -3.33 23.50 11.36
CA ILE A 157 -3.20 24.26 10.11
C ILE A 157 -1.70 24.56 9.87
N PHE A 158 -1.23 24.27 8.64
CA PHE A 158 0.18 24.37 8.21
C PHE A 158 1.21 23.56 9.02
N SER A 159 0.78 22.57 9.81
CA SER A 159 1.71 21.73 10.59
C SER A 159 2.77 20.94 9.80
N PRO A 160 2.58 20.53 8.52
CA PRO A 160 3.66 19.92 7.75
C PRO A 160 4.91 20.82 7.59
N SER A 161 4.73 22.14 7.67
CA SER A 161 5.83 23.12 7.63
C SER A 161 6.22 23.62 9.02
N PHE A 162 5.27 23.67 9.96
CA PHE A 162 5.41 24.24 11.30
C PHE A 162 4.83 23.28 12.36
N PRO A 163 5.57 22.21 12.72
CA PRO A 163 5.06 21.10 13.51
C PRO A 163 5.02 21.37 15.02
N GLU A 164 5.53 22.51 15.49
CA GLU A 164 5.86 22.79 16.89
C GLU A 164 4.66 22.58 17.82
N GLN A 165 3.49 23.08 17.43
CA GLN A 165 2.27 22.95 18.25
C GLN A 165 1.73 21.51 18.26
N GLU A 166 1.88 20.73 17.19
CA GLU A 166 1.50 19.32 17.23
C GLU A 166 2.38 18.53 18.21
N LEU A 167 3.68 18.83 18.22
CA LEU A 167 4.64 18.23 19.14
C LEU A 167 4.35 18.62 20.60
N GLU A 168 3.99 19.88 20.85
CA GLU A 168 3.60 20.36 22.19
C GLU A 168 2.35 19.64 22.70
N VAL A 169 1.34 19.45 21.84
CA VAL A 169 0.14 18.68 22.18
C VAL A 169 0.47 17.20 22.41
N ALA A 170 1.39 16.61 21.64
CA ALA A 170 1.82 15.24 21.84
C ALA A 170 2.44 15.03 23.23
N ALA A 171 3.34 15.94 23.64
CA ALA A 171 3.95 15.93 24.97
C ALA A 171 2.88 16.10 26.07
N LEU A 172 1.93 17.02 25.87
CA LEU A 172 0.81 17.20 26.79
C LEU A 172 -0.03 15.94 26.96
N VAL A 173 -0.35 15.24 25.86
CA VAL A 173 -1.12 13.99 25.92
C VAL A 173 -0.34 12.91 26.68
N ALA A 174 0.96 12.77 26.42
CA ALA A 174 1.82 11.81 27.11
C ALA A 174 1.87 12.08 28.63
N ASP A 175 1.97 13.35 29.03
CA ASP A 175 2.01 13.75 30.45
C ASP A 175 0.64 13.64 31.15
N HIS A 176 -0.45 13.98 30.45
CA HIS A 176 -1.79 14.10 31.03
C HIS A 176 -2.59 12.79 31.01
N VAL A 177 -2.44 12.01 29.94
CA VAL A 177 -3.20 10.76 29.73
C VAL A 177 -2.32 9.53 29.98
N GLY A 178 -1.07 9.57 29.52
CA GLY A 178 -0.08 8.50 29.68
C GLY A 178 0.69 8.21 28.40
N VAL A 179 1.94 7.76 28.56
CA VAL A 179 2.88 7.49 27.45
C VAL A 179 2.46 6.33 26.54
N ASP A 180 1.58 5.45 27.01
CA ASP A 180 1.14 4.27 26.26
C ASP A 180 0.01 4.58 25.27
N VAL A 181 -0.60 5.77 25.35
CA VAL A 181 -1.65 6.18 24.42
C VAL A 181 -1.02 6.65 23.10
N PRO A 182 -1.30 6.00 21.96
CA PRO A 182 -0.74 6.40 20.68
C PRO A 182 -1.24 7.78 20.26
N VAL A 183 -0.32 8.63 19.80
CA VAL A 183 -0.62 9.95 19.25
C VAL A 183 -0.18 9.99 17.78
N SER A 184 -1.13 10.21 16.88
CA SER A 184 -0.86 10.45 15.45
C SER A 184 -0.79 11.94 15.18
N LEU A 185 0.34 12.39 14.63
CA LEU A 185 0.60 13.79 14.30
C LEU A 185 0.45 13.99 12.80
N SER A 186 -0.36 14.96 12.40
CA SER A 186 -0.72 15.12 11.00
C SER A 186 0.47 15.53 10.13
N HIS A 187 1.45 16.26 10.68
CA HIS A 187 2.66 16.66 9.96
C HIS A 187 3.54 15.48 9.50
N GLU A 188 3.41 14.31 10.14
CA GLU A 188 4.17 13.10 9.80
C GLU A 188 3.45 12.20 8.78
N ILE A 189 2.15 12.41 8.56
CA ILE A 189 1.29 11.47 7.82
C ILE A 189 0.91 11.98 6.43
N GLY A 190 0.47 13.23 6.33
CA GLY A 190 -0.17 13.72 5.11
C GLY A 190 0.43 15.02 4.58
N ALA A 191 0.21 15.25 3.29
CA ALA A 191 0.63 16.46 2.59
C ALA A 191 -0.18 17.71 3.02
N LEU A 192 0.03 18.82 2.32
CA LEU A 192 -0.85 19.99 2.43
C LEU A 192 -2.31 19.63 2.07
N GLY A 193 -3.26 20.39 2.60
CA GLY A 193 -4.70 20.08 2.60
C GLY A 193 -5.18 19.64 3.98
N LEU A 194 -5.96 20.50 4.66
CA LEU A 194 -6.33 20.29 6.07
C LEU A 194 -7.28 19.10 6.25
N LEU A 195 -8.35 19.03 5.48
CA LEU A 195 -9.41 18.03 5.68
C LEU A 195 -8.92 16.62 5.35
N GLU A 196 -8.30 16.46 4.17
CA GLU A 196 -7.77 15.17 3.74
C GLU A 196 -6.62 14.67 4.63
N ARG A 197 -5.77 15.58 5.14
CA ARG A 197 -4.71 15.23 6.10
C ARG A 197 -5.29 14.88 7.47
N GLU A 198 -6.28 15.62 7.96
CA GLU A 198 -6.97 15.25 9.20
C GLU A 198 -7.57 13.85 9.08
N ASN A 199 -8.25 13.58 7.96
CA ASN A 199 -8.85 12.29 7.71
C ASN A 199 -7.82 11.15 7.76
N ALA A 200 -6.69 11.33 7.07
CA ALA A 200 -5.55 10.43 7.09
C ALA A 200 -4.99 10.19 8.49
N THR A 201 -4.86 11.25 9.29
CA THR A 201 -4.34 11.20 10.67
C THR A 201 -5.27 10.43 11.61
N VAL A 202 -6.58 10.65 11.47
CA VAL A 202 -7.61 9.94 12.24
C VAL A 202 -7.65 8.46 11.86
N LEU A 203 -7.56 8.13 10.56
CA LEU A 203 -7.47 6.73 10.11
C LEU A 203 -6.21 6.04 10.65
N ASN A 204 -5.07 6.72 10.65
CA ASN A 204 -3.83 6.18 11.22
C ASN A 204 -3.98 5.84 12.71
N ALA A 205 -4.53 6.78 13.48
CA ALA A 205 -4.79 6.59 14.91
C ALA A 205 -5.75 5.41 15.16
N ALA A 206 -6.81 5.29 14.35
CA ALA A 206 -7.79 4.22 14.46
C ALA A 206 -7.21 2.83 14.14
N LEU A 207 -6.12 2.76 13.36
CA LEU A 207 -5.48 1.51 12.92
C LEU A 207 -4.40 0.99 13.88
N HIS A 208 -4.11 1.66 15.00
CA HIS A 208 -2.99 1.33 15.87
C HIS A 208 -3.01 -0.14 16.37
N GLY A 209 -4.17 -0.68 16.72
CA GLY A 209 -4.33 -2.06 17.19
C GLY A 209 -3.99 -3.08 16.11
N ILE A 210 -4.50 -2.86 14.89
CA ILE A 210 -4.18 -3.70 13.73
C ILE A 210 -2.68 -3.66 13.42
N ALA A 211 -2.08 -2.47 13.46
CA ALA A 211 -0.65 -2.29 13.24
C ALA A 211 0.19 -3.12 14.21
N ARG A 212 -0.15 -3.04 15.51
CA ARG A 212 0.48 -3.81 16.58
C ARG A 212 0.34 -5.31 16.33
N ASP A 213 -0.86 -5.79 16.05
CA ASP A 213 -1.14 -7.22 15.95
C ASP A 213 -0.44 -7.85 14.73
N VAL A 214 -0.44 -7.17 13.57
CA VAL A 214 0.28 -7.66 12.37
C VAL A 214 1.80 -7.60 12.56
N THR A 215 2.31 -6.54 13.19
CA THR A 215 3.75 -6.40 13.49
C THR A 215 4.22 -7.50 14.43
N GLN A 216 3.49 -7.71 15.53
CA GLN A 216 3.83 -8.76 16.49
C GLN A 216 3.73 -10.15 15.87
N GLY A 217 2.71 -10.38 15.03
CA GLY A 217 2.53 -11.62 14.28
C GLY A 217 3.75 -11.95 13.41
N LEU A 218 4.24 -10.98 12.63
CA LEU A 218 5.44 -11.15 11.79
C LEU A 218 6.68 -11.47 12.65
N LEU A 219 6.95 -10.68 13.68
CA LEU A 219 8.13 -10.85 14.53
C LEU A 219 8.14 -12.21 15.24
N THR A 220 6.98 -12.62 15.75
CA THR A 220 6.79 -13.89 16.45
C THR A 220 7.07 -15.07 15.50
N VAL A 221 6.55 -15.01 14.28
CA VAL A 221 6.76 -16.06 13.28
C VAL A 221 8.23 -16.17 12.85
N VAL A 222 8.91 -15.05 12.65
CA VAL A 222 10.34 -15.02 12.30
C VAL A 222 11.20 -15.60 13.43
N GLU A 223 10.88 -15.27 14.68
CA GLU A 223 11.58 -15.80 15.87
C GLU A 223 11.35 -17.30 16.04
N GLU A 224 10.12 -17.79 15.90
CA GLU A 224 9.78 -19.22 16.05
C GLU A 224 10.40 -20.08 14.94
N GLU A 225 10.52 -19.56 13.72
CA GLU A 225 11.25 -20.20 12.61
C GLU A 225 12.78 -20.06 12.75
N ARG A 226 13.25 -19.37 13.80
CA ARG A 226 14.68 -19.15 14.13
C ARG A 226 15.47 -18.51 13.00
N LEU A 227 14.84 -17.58 12.28
CA LEU A 227 15.49 -16.82 11.23
C LEU A 227 16.24 -15.63 11.82
N ASP A 228 17.52 -15.49 11.49
CA ASP A 228 18.29 -14.28 11.79
C ASP A 228 18.16 -13.30 10.61
N ALA A 229 16.96 -12.72 10.50
CA ALA A 229 16.54 -11.92 9.37
C ALA A 229 15.92 -10.58 9.80
N ALA A 230 16.24 -9.51 9.08
CA ALA A 230 15.59 -8.21 9.27
C ALA A 230 14.17 -8.22 8.68
N THR A 231 13.21 -7.64 9.39
CA THR A 231 11.80 -7.60 8.98
C THR A 231 11.38 -6.22 8.49
N PHE A 232 10.65 -6.17 7.37
CA PHE A 232 10.14 -4.92 6.81
C PHE A 232 8.68 -5.04 6.38
N PHE A 233 8.00 -3.91 6.27
CA PHE A 233 6.68 -3.79 5.67
C PHE A 233 6.76 -3.07 4.32
N ALA A 234 5.97 -3.53 3.36
CA ALA A 234 5.77 -2.82 2.11
C ALA A 234 4.84 -1.61 2.30
N GLN A 235 5.18 -0.52 1.64
CA GLN A 235 4.45 0.74 1.61
C GLN A 235 3.59 0.84 0.35
N ASN A 236 2.65 1.78 0.38
CA ASN A 236 1.73 2.05 -0.72
C ASN A 236 2.41 2.65 -1.97
N ASP A 237 3.64 3.12 -1.89
CA ASP A 237 4.39 3.69 -3.00
C ASP A 237 5.45 2.72 -3.57
N GLY A 238 5.39 1.46 -3.13
CA GLY A 238 6.25 0.38 -3.57
C GLY A 238 7.61 0.28 -2.88
N THR A 239 7.86 1.08 -1.83
CA THR A 239 9.07 0.97 -1.00
C THR A 239 8.84 0.20 0.30
N LEU A 240 9.90 0.00 1.08
CA LEU A 240 9.90 -0.66 2.38
C LEU A 240 10.06 0.35 3.52
N MET A 241 9.45 0.00 4.65
CA MET A 241 9.67 0.64 5.95
C MET A 241 9.97 -0.41 7.03
N ALA A 242 10.71 0.01 8.05
CA ALA A 242 10.95 -0.81 9.23
C ALA A 242 9.64 -1.12 9.99
N VAL A 243 9.64 -2.24 10.72
CA VAL A 243 8.49 -2.72 11.51
C VAL A 243 8.01 -1.69 12.54
N GLU A 244 8.92 -0.99 13.20
CA GLU A 244 8.61 0.03 14.19
C GLU A 244 7.90 1.24 13.54
N TYR A 245 8.32 1.59 12.33
CA TYR A 245 7.71 2.67 11.56
C TYR A 245 6.30 2.26 11.08
N ALA A 246 6.13 1.02 10.62
CA ALA A 246 4.83 0.49 10.22
C ALA A 246 3.83 0.43 11.39
N ALA A 247 4.30 0.11 12.60
CA ALA A 247 3.48 0.13 13.80
C ALA A 247 2.97 1.54 14.17
N ARG A 248 3.79 2.58 13.93
CA ARG A 248 3.42 3.97 14.15
C ARG A 248 2.55 4.55 13.02
N TYR A 249 2.78 4.10 11.79
CA TYR A 249 2.13 4.63 10.59
C TYR A 249 1.44 3.53 9.74
N PRO A 250 0.51 2.75 10.30
CA PRO A 250 -0.18 1.68 9.56
C PRO A 250 -0.92 2.18 8.32
N VAL A 251 -1.30 3.45 8.28
CA VAL A 251 -1.99 4.02 7.14
C VAL A 251 -1.16 3.96 5.84
N LEU A 252 0.18 3.90 5.95
CA LEU A 252 1.09 3.78 4.81
C LEU A 252 1.11 2.36 4.21
N THR A 253 0.56 1.34 4.88
CA THR A 253 0.41 0.01 4.30
C THR A 253 -0.82 -0.08 3.38
N ILE A 254 -1.72 0.92 3.40
CA ILE A 254 -2.94 0.93 2.60
C ILE A 254 -2.58 1.07 1.12
N GLY A 255 -2.86 0.02 0.34
CA GLY A 255 -2.50 -0.03 -1.08
C GLY A 255 -1.14 -0.66 -1.35
N SER A 256 -0.47 -1.21 -0.32
CA SER A 256 0.79 -1.96 -0.50
C SER A 256 0.63 -3.19 -1.40
N GLY A 257 -0.46 -3.95 -1.26
CA GLY A 257 -0.74 -5.11 -2.11
C GLY A 257 -0.73 -4.79 -3.61
N PRO A 258 -1.58 -3.85 -4.09
CA PRO A 258 -1.52 -3.40 -5.48
C PRO A 258 -0.17 -2.80 -5.91
N ALA A 259 0.49 -2.01 -5.04
CA ALA A 259 1.83 -1.48 -5.34
C ALA A 259 2.84 -2.60 -5.58
N ASN A 260 2.78 -3.65 -4.74
CA ASN A 260 3.61 -4.83 -4.84
C ASN A 260 3.27 -5.63 -6.11
N SER A 261 1.99 -5.85 -6.43
CA SER A 261 1.59 -6.51 -7.68
C SER A 261 2.16 -5.79 -8.90
N ILE A 262 2.06 -4.45 -8.94
CA ILE A 262 2.60 -3.62 -10.02
C ILE A 262 4.12 -3.81 -10.15
N ARG A 263 4.86 -3.69 -9.03
CA ARG A 263 6.33 -3.80 -9.03
C ARG A 263 6.83 -5.21 -9.32
N GLY A 264 6.17 -6.24 -8.77
CA GLY A 264 6.54 -7.61 -9.02
C GLY A 264 6.21 -8.06 -10.44
N ALA A 265 5.08 -7.60 -11.01
CA ALA A 265 4.75 -7.83 -12.41
C ALA A 265 5.80 -7.23 -13.35
N ALA A 266 6.22 -5.99 -13.07
CA ALA A 266 7.30 -5.32 -13.79
C ALA A 266 8.60 -6.13 -13.73
N PHE A 267 9.01 -6.51 -12.52
CA PHE A 267 10.23 -7.27 -12.30
C PHE A 267 10.24 -8.62 -13.02
N LEU A 268 9.15 -9.38 -12.92
CA LEU A 268 9.04 -10.70 -13.55
C LEU A 268 8.94 -10.62 -15.08
N SER A 269 8.42 -9.51 -15.63
CA SER A 269 8.31 -9.30 -17.07
C SER A 269 9.52 -8.62 -17.69
N GLY A 270 10.35 -7.94 -16.90
CA GLY A 270 11.45 -7.09 -17.37
C GLY A 270 10.98 -5.77 -18.00
N ALA A 271 9.72 -5.37 -17.79
CA ALA A 271 9.19 -4.12 -18.33
C ALA A 271 9.44 -2.94 -17.38
N ASP A 272 10.01 -1.86 -17.91
CA ASP A 272 10.28 -0.63 -17.14
C ASP A 272 9.07 0.33 -17.09
N ASP A 273 8.27 0.34 -18.16
CA ASP A 273 7.01 1.07 -18.29
C ASP A 273 5.93 0.12 -18.84
N ALA A 274 4.81 -0.02 -18.13
CA ALA A 274 3.76 -0.94 -18.52
C ALA A 274 2.40 -0.59 -17.89
N ILE A 275 1.33 -1.08 -18.53
CA ILE A 275 0.04 -1.23 -17.87
C ILE A 275 0.08 -2.61 -17.20
N ILE A 276 -0.20 -2.65 -15.90
CA ILE A 276 -0.28 -3.90 -15.14
C ILE A 276 -1.74 -4.21 -14.88
N ILE A 277 -2.14 -5.46 -15.05
CA ILE A 277 -3.43 -5.98 -14.59
C ILE A 277 -3.21 -7.21 -13.71
N ASP A 278 -3.65 -7.12 -12.45
CA ASP A 278 -3.67 -8.24 -11.51
C ASP A 278 -5.10 -8.77 -11.38
N ILE A 279 -5.32 -10.01 -11.84
CA ILE A 279 -6.63 -10.63 -11.85
C ILE A 279 -6.73 -11.68 -10.75
N GLY A 280 -7.59 -11.38 -9.77
CA GLY A 280 -7.96 -12.29 -8.70
C GLY A 280 -9.22 -13.12 -8.99
N GLY A 281 -9.79 -13.69 -7.92
CA GLY A 281 -11.06 -14.41 -7.99
C GLY A 281 -12.30 -13.50 -8.04
N THR A 282 -12.19 -12.29 -7.53
CA THR A 282 -13.30 -11.33 -7.35
C THR A 282 -13.16 -10.10 -8.26
N THR A 283 -11.95 -9.57 -8.35
CA THR A 283 -11.66 -8.28 -8.98
C THR A 283 -10.42 -8.36 -9.87
N SER A 284 -10.30 -7.40 -10.77
CA SER A 284 -9.11 -7.11 -11.56
C SER A 284 -8.64 -5.71 -11.20
N ASP A 285 -7.40 -5.56 -10.77
CA ASP A 285 -6.82 -4.27 -10.40
C ASP A 285 -5.81 -3.85 -11.46
N LEU A 286 -6.05 -2.71 -12.10
CA LEU A 286 -5.18 -2.15 -13.12
C LEU A 286 -4.37 -0.99 -12.55
N GLY A 287 -3.08 -0.96 -12.86
CA GLY A 287 -2.17 0.13 -12.52
C GLY A 287 -1.25 0.48 -13.68
N VAL A 288 -0.57 1.62 -13.57
CA VAL A 288 0.47 2.00 -14.53
C VAL A 288 1.80 2.07 -13.79
N LEU A 289 2.80 1.45 -14.38
CA LEU A 289 4.20 1.55 -13.98
C LEU A 289 4.86 2.64 -14.84
N VAL A 290 5.56 3.56 -14.19
CA VAL A 290 6.39 4.58 -14.83
C VAL A 290 7.76 4.57 -14.16
N ASP A 291 8.84 4.46 -14.93
CA ASP A 291 10.21 4.45 -14.41
C ASP A 291 10.41 3.40 -13.28
N ARG A 292 9.84 2.21 -13.45
CA ARG A 292 9.87 1.09 -12.47
C ARG A 292 9.14 1.35 -11.14
N PHE A 293 8.41 2.45 -11.00
CA PHE A 293 7.56 2.73 -9.84
C PHE A 293 6.07 2.81 -10.22
N PRO A 294 5.15 2.46 -9.31
CA PRO A 294 3.73 2.68 -9.55
C PRO A 294 3.44 4.17 -9.72
N ARG A 295 2.71 4.54 -10.77
CA ARG A 295 2.23 5.91 -10.98
C ARG A 295 1.33 6.31 -9.81
N GLU A 296 1.75 7.30 -9.04
CA GLU A 296 0.95 7.84 -7.93
C GLU A 296 -0.28 8.60 -8.45
N SER A 297 -1.39 8.50 -7.73
CA SER A 297 -2.57 9.32 -8.02
C SER A 297 -2.33 10.78 -7.65
N THR A 298 -2.73 11.71 -8.53
CA THR A 298 -2.64 13.16 -8.31
C THR A 298 -3.87 13.74 -7.61
N LEU A 299 -4.96 12.96 -7.52
CA LEU A 299 -6.22 13.36 -6.90
C LEU A 299 -6.38 12.73 -5.51
N PRO A 300 -7.08 13.39 -4.57
CA PRO A 300 -7.46 12.78 -3.31
C PRO A 300 -8.15 11.42 -3.52
N ARG A 301 -7.75 10.42 -2.74
CA ARG A 301 -8.27 9.05 -2.85
C ARG A 301 -9.24 8.76 -1.74
N GLU A 302 -10.29 8.01 -2.07
CA GLU A 302 -11.29 7.56 -1.11
C GLU A 302 -10.94 6.16 -0.58
N ILE A 303 -10.83 6.05 0.74
CA ILE A 303 -10.60 4.78 1.44
C ILE A 303 -11.81 4.54 2.34
N GLY A 304 -12.62 3.52 2.04
CA GLY A 304 -13.86 3.25 2.79
C GLY A 304 -14.87 4.39 2.79
N GLY A 305 -14.83 5.27 1.77
CA GLY A 305 -15.66 6.47 1.67
C GLY A 305 -15.05 7.73 2.33
N VAL A 306 -13.82 7.64 2.83
CA VAL A 306 -13.09 8.78 3.43
C VAL A 306 -12.10 9.34 2.43
N ARG A 307 -12.21 10.64 2.11
CA ARG A 307 -11.26 11.34 1.24
C ARG A 307 -9.94 11.60 1.97
N THR A 308 -8.83 11.17 1.39
CA THR A 308 -7.47 11.31 1.92
C THR A 308 -6.53 11.88 0.87
N ASN A 309 -5.41 12.45 1.29
CA ASN A 309 -4.37 13.01 0.40
C ASN A 309 -3.14 12.11 0.31
N PHE A 310 -3.30 10.81 0.58
CA PHE A 310 -2.24 9.84 0.37
C PHE A 310 -1.93 9.71 -1.11
N ARG A 311 -0.63 9.70 -1.39
CA ARG A 311 -0.11 9.33 -2.69
C ARG A 311 0.01 7.82 -2.72
N MET A 312 -1.02 7.18 -3.27
CA MET A 312 -1.09 5.74 -3.50
C MET A 312 -1.10 5.47 -5.00
N PRO A 313 -0.86 4.21 -5.42
CA PRO A 313 -0.85 3.88 -6.83
C PRO A 313 -2.21 4.20 -7.43
N ASP A 314 -2.18 4.76 -8.63
CA ASP A 314 -3.39 5.03 -9.39
C ASP A 314 -3.94 3.71 -9.92
N ILE A 315 -4.82 3.11 -9.11
CA ILE A 315 -5.45 1.82 -9.39
C ILE A 315 -6.86 2.03 -9.91
N LEU A 316 -7.20 1.33 -10.99
CA LEU A 316 -8.56 1.15 -11.49
C LEU A 316 -9.00 -0.29 -11.23
N SER A 317 -9.91 -0.47 -10.28
CA SER A 317 -10.49 -1.78 -9.96
C SER A 317 -11.73 -2.05 -10.81
N VAL A 318 -11.79 -3.24 -11.41
CA VAL A 318 -12.93 -3.76 -12.17
C VAL A 318 -13.48 -4.99 -11.44
N GLY A 319 -14.80 -5.04 -11.24
CA GLY A 319 -15.51 -6.18 -10.64
C GLY A 319 -15.60 -7.41 -11.56
N ILE A 320 -14.46 -7.84 -12.08
CA ILE A 320 -14.29 -9.00 -12.95
C ILE A 320 -13.10 -9.80 -12.42
N GLY A 321 -13.30 -11.08 -12.14
CA GLY A 321 -12.27 -12.02 -11.72
C GLY A 321 -12.66 -13.44 -12.09
N GLY A 322 -11.80 -14.41 -11.81
CA GLY A 322 -12.03 -15.81 -12.18
C GLY A 322 -13.34 -16.39 -11.61
N GLY A 323 -13.73 -15.95 -10.41
CA GLY A 323 -14.93 -16.42 -9.71
C GLY A 323 -16.18 -15.60 -9.94
N THR A 324 -16.14 -14.58 -10.80
CA THR A 324 -17.33 -13.80 -11.13
C THR A 324 -18.43 -14.73 -11.67
N VAL A 325 -19.60 -14.68 -11.04
CA VAL A 325 -20.75 -15.53 -11.36
C VAL A 325 -21.37 -15.10 -12.68
N VAL A 326 -21.69 -16.07 -13.52
CA VAL A 326 -22.27 -15.86 -14.84
C VAL A 326 -23.75 -16.20 -14.83
N ASP A 327 -24.57 -15.25 -15.29
CA ASP A 327 -25.95 -15.54 -15.69
C ASP A 327 -25.91 -16.15 -17.08
N THR A 328 -25.99 -17.47 -17.16
CA THR A 328 -25.89 -18.20 -18.43
C THR A 328 -27.12 -18.03 -19.32
N ALA A 329 -28.27 -17.60 -18.77
CA ALA A 329 -29.46 -17.33 -19.57
C ALA A 329 -29.36 -15.98 -20.29
N ARG A 330 -28.79 -14.97 -19.61
CA ARG A 330 -28.54 -13.64 -20.18
C ARG A 330 -27.20 -13.53 -20.91
N GLY A 331 -26.26 -14.42 -20.60
CA GLY A 331 -24.91 -14.41 -21.15
C GLY A 331 -24.08 -13.23 -20.66
N VAL A 332 -24.21 -12.87 -19.38
CA VAL A 332 -23.50 -11.72 -18.78
C VAL A 332 -22.92 -12.06 -17.39
N PRO A 333 -21.81 -11.40 -16.98
CA PRO A 333 -21.37 -11.42 -15.59
C PRO A 333 -22.39 -10.71 -14.68
N THR A 334 -22.74 -11.33 -13.56
CA THR A 334 -23.76 -10.83 -12.62
C THR A 334 -23.28 -9.70 -11.70
N GLY A 335 -21.97 -9.59 -11.51
CA GLY A 335 -21.34 -8.69 -10.53
C GLY A 335 -21.01 -9.37 -9.20
N ASP A 336 -21.64 -10.51 -8.90
CA ASP A 336 -21.29 -11.36 -7.75
C ASP A 336 -20.08 -12.25 -8.07
N SER A 337 -19.41 -12.74 -7.03
CA SER A 337 -18.30 -13.68 -7.18
C SER A 337 -18.28 -14.70 -6.04
N VAL A 338 -17.90 -15.93 -6.37
CA VAL A 338 -17.65 -16.98 -5.37
C VAL A 338 -16.28 -16.84 -4.68
N GLY A 339 -15.41 -15.94 -5.17
CA GLY A 339 -14.18 -15.52 -4.49
C GLY A 339 -13.21 -16.66 -4.18
N TYR A 340 -12.83 -16.85 -2.91
CA TYR A 340 -11.97 -17.98 -2.50
C TYR A 340 -12.65 -19.36 -2.66
N ARG A 341 -13.98 -19.41 -2.86
CA ARG A 341 -14.76 -20.65 -2.99
C ARG A 341 -14.80 -21.19 -4.43
N ILE A 342 -14.09 -20.57 -5.38
CA ILE A 342 -14.03 -21.00 -6.79
C ILE A 342 -13.73 -22.50 -6.92
N ALA A 343 -12.72 -22.98 -6.18
CA ALA A 343 -12.28 -24.37 -6.23
C ALA A 343 -13.31 -25.39 -5.67
N ARG A 344 -14.44 -24.92 -5.14
CA ARG A 344 -15.54 -25.76 -4.63
C ARG A 344 -16.85 -25.51 -5.37
N GLU A 345 -17.13 -24.26 -5.74
CA GLU A 345 -18.44 -23.86 -6.27
C GLU A 345 -18.50 -23.78 -7.79
N ALA A 346 -17.38 -23.57 -8.50
CA ALA A 346 -17.39 -23.46 -9.96
C ALA A 346 -17.56 -24.82 -10.65
N LEU A 347 -18.15 -24.82 -11.85
CA LEU A 347 -18.50 -26.05 -12.58
C LEU A 347 -17.26 -26.92 -12.90
N LEU A 348 -16.14 -26.27 -13.25
CA LEU A 348 -14.85 -26.90 -13.54
C LEU A 348 -14.31 -27.73 -12.38
N PHE A 349 -14.67 -27.36 -11.14
CA PHE A 349 -14.26 -28.06 -9.91
C PHE A 349 -15.36 -29.00 -9.38
N GLY A 350 -16.44 -29.24 -10.13
CA GLY A 350 -17.55 -30.10 -9.74
C GLY A 350 -18.63 -29.41 -8.91
N GLY A 351 -18.58 -28.08 -8.78
CA GLY A 351 -19.65 -27.29 -8.17
C GLY A 351 -20.83 -27.04 -9.11
N SER A 352 -21.76 -26.19 -8.70
CA SER A 352 -23.01 -25.90 -9.42
C SER A 352 -23.14 -24.45 -9.92
N THR A 353 -22.16 -23.60 -9.64
CA THR A 353 -22.23 -22.16 -9.93
C THR A 353 -21.42 -21.86 -11.20
N PRO A 354 -22.04 -21.36 -12.28
CA PRO A 354 -21.31 -20.95 -13.48
C PRO A 354 -20.46 -19.71 -13.21
N THR A 355 -19.18 -19.75 -13.61
CA THR A 355 -18.21 -18.67 -13.39
C THR A 355 -17.43 -18.31 -14.66
N LEU A 356 -16.71 -17.19 -14.63
CA LEU A 356 -15.79 -16.82 -15.71
C LEU A 356 -14.61 -17.80 -15.87
N THR A 357 -14.20 -18.51 -14.81
CA THR A 357 -13.24 -19.62 -14.92
C THR A 357 -13.78 -20.74 -15.80
N ASP A 358 -15.07 -21.06 -15.67
CA ASP A 358 -15.73 -22.07 -16.51
C ASP A 358 -15.79 -21.60 -17.97
N ALA A 359 -16.13 -20.34 -18.19
CA ALA A 359 -16.17 -19.75 -19.52
C ALA A 359 -14.79 -19.77 -20.22
N ALA A 360 -13.72 -19.47 -19.49
CA ALA A 360 -12.35 -19.55 -20.01
C ALA A 360 -11.91 -20.99 -20.28
N ALA A 361 -12.20 -21.94 -19.38
CA ALA A 361 -11.87 -23.34 -19.55
C ALA A 361 -12.58 -23.99 -20.76
N MET A 362 -13.72 -23.45 -21.19
CA MET A 362 -14.36 -23.88 -22.44
C MET A 362 -13.53 -23.51 -23.69
N GLN A 363 -12.85 -22.36 -23.67
CA GLN A 363 -12.01 -21.90 -24.79
C GLN A 363 -10.59 -22.47 -24.71
N LEU A 364 -10.12 -22.74 -23.50
CA LEU A 364 -8.79 -23.26 -23.20
C LEU A 364 -8.89 -24.58 -22.40
N PRO A 365 -9.25 -25.71 -23.05
CA PRO A 365 -9.29 -27.00 -22.38
C PRO A 365 -7.93 -27.37 -21.76
N GLY A 366 -7.93 -27.82 -20.50
CA GLY A 366 -6.70 -28.20 -19.78
C GLY A 366 -5.94 -27.02 -19.16
N MET A 367 -6.50 -25.80 -19.20
CA MET A 367 -5.93 -24.61 -18.54
C MET A 367 -5.63 -24.82 -17.05
N ILE A 368 -6.45 -25.61 -16.36
CA ILE A 368 -6.20 -26.03 -14.97
C ILE A 368 -5.93 -27.52 -14.95
N ALA A 369 -4.71 -27.90 -14.58
CA ALA A 369 -4.26 -29.29 -14.57
C ALA A 369 -5.16 -30.16 -13.67
N GLY A 370 -5.59 -31.31 -14.19
CA GLY A 370 -6.43 -32.26 -13.45
C GLY A 370 -7.92 -31.91 -13.40
N HIS A 371 -8.34 -30.80 -14.01
CA HIS A 371 -9.75 -30.37 -14.02
C HIS A 371 -10.29 -30.25 -15.45
N SER A 372 -11.54 -30.66 -15.63
CA SER A 372 -12.26 -30.59 -16.89
C SER A 372 -13.72 -30.25 -16.65
N LEU A 373 -14.29 -29.42 -17.52
CA LEU A 373 -15.71 -29.09 -17.43
C LEU A 373 -16.57 -30.34 -17.61
N PRO A 374 -17.71 -30.43 -16.90
CA PRO A 374 -18.72 -31.44 -17.19
C PRO A 374 -19.34 -31.23 -18.58
N THR A 375 -20.11 -32.19 -19.05
CA THR A 375 -20.92 -32.01 -20.27
C THR A 375 -21.97 -30.94 -20.03
N LEU A 376 -21.80 -29.78 -20.67
CA LEU A 376 -22.73 -28.65 -20.59
C LEU A 376 -23.67 -28.64 -21.79
N ASP A 377 -24.93 -28.26 -21.58
CA ASP A 377 -25.87 -28.06 -22.67
C ASP A 377 -25.48 -26.88 -23.58
N ARG A 378 -26.08 -26.81 -24.77
CA ARG A 378 -25.76 -25.78 -25.75
C ARG A 378 -26.05 -24.36 -25.26
N ALA A 379 -27.10 -24.18 -24.46
CA ALA A 379 -27.53 -22.86 -23.99
C ALA A 379 -26.54 -22.32 -22.95
N VAL A 380 -26.16 -23.14 -21.96
CA VAL A 380 -25.16 -22.82 -20.94
C VAL A 380 -23.81 -22.49 -21.59
N ARG A 381 -23.37 -23.31 -22.56
CA ARG A 381 -22.14 -23.03 -23.31
C ARG A 381 -22.17 -21.69 -24.03
N SER A 382 -23.29 -21.35 -24.68
CA SER A 382 -23.44 -20.06 -25.36
C SER A 382 -23.45 -18.90 -24.36
N GLY A 383 -24.12 -19.06 -23.23
CA GLY A 383 -24.16 -18.06 -22.15
C GLY A 383 -22.79 -17.77 -21.57
N LEU A 384 -22.01 -18.82 -21.27
CA LEU A 384 -20.63 -18.69 -20.79
C LEU A 384 -19.74 -17.95 -21.81
N GLY A 385 -19.82 -18.32 -23.09
CA GLY A 385 -19.05 -17.65 -24.15
C GLY A 385 -19.37 -16.16 -24.28
N ASN A 386 -20.67 -15.80 -24.26
CA ASN A 386 -21.10 -14.41 -24.30
C ASN A 386 -20.62 -13.62 -23.06
N ALA A 387 -20.70 -14.23 -21.88
CA ALA A 387 -20.27 -13.59 -20.64
C ALA A 387 -18.76 -13.33 -20.62
N LEU A 388 -17.95 -14.24 -21.18
CA LEU A 388 -16.51 -14.03 -21.31
C LEU A 388 -16.21 -12.86 -22.25
N ALA A 389 -16.91 -12.75 -23.39
CA ALA A 389 -16.73 -11.62 -24.30
C ALA A 389 -17.06 -10.28 -23.62
N VAL A 390 -18.14 -10.22 -22.83
CA VAL A 390 -18.50 -9.03 -22.04
C VAL A 390 -17.44 -8.72 -20.98
N ALA A 391 -16.86 -9.73 -20.34
CA ALA A 391 -15.78 -9.54 -19.37
C ALA A 391 -14.51 -8.98 -20.04
N GLN A 392 -14.14 -9.51 -21.21
CA GLN A 392 -12.99 -9.06 -21.99
C GLN A 392 -13.14 -7.61 -22.47
N ASP A 393 -14.32 -7.24 -22.97
CA ASP A 393 -14.65 -5.87 -23.39
C ASP A 393 -14.53 -4.86 -22.23
N ARG A 394 -14.96 -5.26 -21.03
CA ARG A 394 -14.78 -4.45 -19.80
C ARG A 394 -13.32 -4.29 -19.41
N ILE A 395 -12.51 -5.35 -19.53
CA ILE A 395 -11.06 -5.31 -19.25
C ILE A 395 -10.38 -4.39 -20.26
N GLU A 396 -10.68 -4.53 -21.55
CA GLU A 396 -10.13 -3.71 -22.63
C GLU A 396 -10.45 -2.22 -22.44
N SER A 397 -11.72 -1.89 -22.13
CA SER A 397 -12.13 -0.54 -21.77
C SER A 397 -11.37 0.02 -20.55
N ALA A 398 -11.04 -0.83 -19.57
CA ALA A 398 -10.28 -0.42 -18.40
C ALA A 398 -8.80 -0.15 -18.73
N VAL A 399 -8.19 -0.97 -19.60
CA VAL A 399 -6.84 -0.76 -20.11
C VAL A 399 -6.75 0.56 -20.88
N GLU A 400 -7.72 0.84 -21.75
CA GLU A 400 -7.78 2.11 -22.49
C GLU A 400 -7.85 3.31 -21.55
N ARG A 401 -8.70 3.26 -20.52
CA ARG A 401 -8.82 4.33 -19.50
C ARG A 401 -7.51 4.56 -18.73
N MET A 402 -6.79 3.49 -18.39
CA MET A 402 -5.53 3.60 -17.65
C MET A 402 -4.37 4.13 -18.49
N SER A 403 -4.38 3.86 -19.81
CA SER A 403 -3.36 4.35 -20.74
C SER A 403 -3.29 5.89 -20.79
N LEU A 404 -4.39 6.60 -20.49
CA LEU A 404 -4.55 8.06 -20.62
C LEU A 404 -4.02 8.59 -21.97
N GLY A 405 -4.17 7.81 -23.04
CA GLY A 405 -3.73 8.18 -24.38
C GLY A 405 -2.24 7.96 -24.67
N ARG A 406 -1.47 7.36 -23.73
CA ARG A 406 -0.14 6.81 -24.06
C ARG A 406 -0.32 5.60 -24.95
N VAL A 407 0.07 5.71 -26.22
CA VAL A 407 0.06 4.60 -27.17
C VAL A 407 1.36 3.80 -26.99
N GLY A 408 1.25 2.47 -26.98
CA GLY A 408 2.41 1.57 -27.14
C GLY A 408 2.99 0.95 -25.87
N LEU A 409 2.34 1.08 -24.71
CA LEU A 409 2.76 0.37 -23.50
C LEU A 409 2.36 -1.11 -23.56
N PRO A 410 3.22 -2.04 -23.13
CA PRO A 410 2.83 -3.44 -22.97
C PRO A 410 1.82 -3.58 -21.83
N LEU A 411 0.95 -4.58 -21.94
CA LEU A 411 0.05 -5.02 -20.86
C LEU A 411 0.66 -6.25 -20.18
N VAL A 412 1.12 -6.11 -18.94
CA VAL A 412 1.60 -7.23 -18.14
C VAL A 412 0.44 -7.81 -17.34
N VAL A 413 0.16 -9.09 -17.54
CA VAL A 413 -0.94 -9.80 -16.90
C VAL A 413 -0.42 -10.72 -15.81
N VAL A 414 -0.86 -10.48 -14.59
CA VAL A 414 -0.51 -11.25 -13.39
C VAL A 414 -1.77 -11.70 -12.64
N GLY A 415 -1.57 -12.46 -11.56
CA GLY A 415 -2.67 -13.01 -10.78
C GLY A 415 -3.21 -14.34 -11.32
N GLY A 416 -3.99 -15.03 -10.48
CA GLY A 416 -4.51 -16.36 -10.80
C GLY A 416 -5.56 -16.39 -11.91
N GLY A 417 -6.20 -15.25 -12.19
CA GLY A 417 -7.22 -15.10 -13.23
C GLY A 417 -6.71 -14.55 -14.55
N GLY A 418 -5.38 -14.49 -14.77
CA GLY A 418 -4.77 -13.89 -15.96
C GLY A 418 -5.26 -14.47 -17.30
N PHE A 419 -5.79 -15.70 -17.29
CA PHE A 419 -6.41 -16.34 -18.45
C PHE A 419 -7.68 -15.65 -18.98
N LEU A 420 -8.27 -14.71 -18.22
CA LEU A 420 -9.41 -13.92 -18.69
C LEU A 420 -8.99 -12.87 -19.72
N VAL A 421 -7.72 -12.47 -19.75
CA VAL A 421 -7.21 -11.48 -20.70
C VAL A 421 -6.88 -12.16 -22.02
N PRO A 422 -7.40 -11.67 -23.16
CA PRO A 422 -7.03 -12.19 -24.47
C PRO A 422 -5.54 -11.92 -24.78
N ASP A 423 -4.98 -12.61 -25.78
CA ASP A 423 -3.57 -12.42 -26.19
C ASP A 423 -3.31 -11.10 -26.93
N ARG A 424 -4.38 -10.40 -27.30
CA ARG A 424 -4.34 -9.05 -27.86
C ARG A 424 -5.44 -8.23 -27.20
N VAL A 425 -5.07 -7.06 -26.71
CA VAL A 425 -5.97 -6.09 -26.09
C VAL A 425 -5.77 -4.76 -26.80
N HIS A 426 -6.83 -4.13 -27.28
CA HIS A 426 -6.77 -2.80 -27.85
C HIS A 426 -6.26 -1.79 -26.82
N GLY A 427 -5.32 -0.93 -27.24
CA GLY A 427 -4.65 0.02 -26.35
C GLY A 427 -3.34 -0.48 -25.74
N ALA A 428 -3.02 -1.79 -25.84
CA ALA A 428 -1.72 -2.35 -25.46
C ALA A 428 -0.88 -2.70 -26.71
N SER A 429 0.44 -2.51 -26.66
CA SER A 429 1.34 -2.90 -27.76
C SER A 429 1.49 -4.41 -27.89
N GLU A 430 1.61 -5.08 -26.76
CA GLU A 430 1.69 -6.53 -26.61
C GLU A 430 1.14 -6.95 -25.24
N VAL A 431 0.92 -8.24 -25.05
CA VAL A 431 0.44 -8.81 -23.79
C VAL A 431 1.51 -9.74 -23.24
N LEU A 432 2.09 -9.38 -22.09
CA LEU A 432 3.16 -10.12 -21.42
C LEU A 432 2.57 -10.95 -20.27
N ARG A 433 2.94 -12.24 -20.21
CA ARG A 433 2.53 -13.19 -19.16
C ARG A 433 3.76 -13.80 -18.51
N PRO A 434 4.39 -13.11 -17.53
CA PRO A 434 5.63 -13.59 -16.96
C PRO A 434 5.45 -14.89 -16.17
N GLY A 435 6.50 -15.70 -16.13
CA GLY A 435 6.56 -16.86 -15.25
C GLY A 435 6.37 -16.44 -13.78
N ARG A 436 5.66 -17.25 -12.99
CA ARG A 436 5.32 -16.95 -11.58
C ARG A 436 4.50 -15.66 -11.37
N GLY A 437 3.84 -15.13 -12.41
CA GLY A 437 2.93 -13.98 -12.27
C GLY A 437 1.79 -14.19 -11.27
N ASN A 438 1.46 -15.43 -10.90
CA ASN A 438 0.46 -15.74 -9.88
C ASN A 438 0.88 -15.34 -8.44
N VAL A 439 2.15 -15.02 -8.20
CA VAL A 439 2.71 -14.54 -6.91
C VAL A 439 3.45 -13.20 -7.08
N ALA A 440 3.07 -12.41 -8.09
CA ALA A 440 3.71 -11.14 -8.39
C ALA A 440 3.70 -10.15 -7.20
N ASN A 441 2.63 -10.11 -6.41
CA ASN A 441 2.56 -9.36 -5.15
C ASN A 441 3.69 -9.73 -4.17
N ALA A 442 3.88 -11.01 -3.86
CA ALA A 442 4.94 -11.44 -2.95
C ALA A 442 6.34 -11.15 -3.53
N VAL A 443 6.52 -11.28 -4.85
CA VAL A 443 7.75 -10.85 -5.53
C VAL A 443 7.97 -9.34 -5.38
N GLY A 444 6.94 -8.53 -5.58
CA GLY A 444 7.00 -7.08 -5.41
C GLY A 444 7.43 -6.66 -4.00
N ALA A 445 6.90 -7.33 -2.98
CA ALA A 445 7.34 -7.16 -1.59
C ALA A 445 8.82 -7.56 -1.43
N ALA A 446 9.23 -8.67 -2.04
CA ALA A 446 10.60 -9.19 -1.94
C ALA A 446 11.66 -8.28 -2.60
N ILE A 447 11.31 -7.58 -3.67
CA ILE A 447 12.23 -6.68 -4.41
C ILE A 447 12.12 -5.22 -3.99
N ALA A 448 11.30 -4.89 -2.99
CA ALA A 448 11.07 -3.50 -2.59
C ALA A 448 12.33 -2.84 -2.04
N LEU A 449 12.52 -1.58 -2.42
CA LEU A 449 13.63 -0.74 -2.01
C LEU A 449 13.26 -0.03 -0.71
N ALA A 450 14.21 0.26 0.16
CA ALA A 450 13.95 1.17 1.27
C ALA A 450 13.79 2.59 0.74
N GLY A 451 12.73 3.27 1.19
CA GLY A 451 12.30 4.57 0.66
C GLY A 451 12.25 5.65 1.72
N GLY A 452 12.40 6.89 1.29
CA GLY A 452 12.25 8.07 2.13
C GLY A 452 11.70 9.23 1.34
N ARG A 453 10.88 10.06 1.98
CA ARG A 453 10.24 11.22 1.34
C ARG A 453 10.38 12.45 2.22
N ALA A 454 10.51 13.61 1.61
CA ALA A 454 10.46 14.89 2.31
C ALA A 454 9.76 15.95 1.45
N ASP A 455 9.02 16.81 2.13
CA ASP A 455 8.31 17.92 1.51
C ASP A 455 8.87 19.24 2.08
N GLN A 456 8.97 20.27 1.23
CA GLN A 456 9.37 21.60 1.65
C GLN A 456 8.59 22.67 0.86
N VAL A 457 8.07 23.67 1.56
CA VAL A 457 7.47 24.86 0.93
C VAL A 457 8.54 25.93 0.80
N CYS A 458 8.62 26.57 -0.36
CA CYS A 458 9.58 27.63 -0.63
C CYS A 458 9.02 28.63 -1.64
N ASP A 459 9.60 29.82 -1.72
CA ASP A 459 9.36 30.67 -2.89
C ASP A 459 10.04 30.08 -4.13
N HIS A 460 9.50 30.37 -5.32
CA HIS A 460 9.97 29.83 -6.59
C HIS A 460 11.44 30.16 -6.84
N VAL A 461 11.90 31.31 -6.35
CA VAL A 461 13.31 31.74 -6.42
C VAL A 461 14.25 30.82 -5.66
N ASP A 462 13.76 30.14 -4.61
CA ASP A 462 14.53 29.25 -3.74
C ASP A 462 14.33 27.76 -4.11
N ARG A 463 13.66 27.49 -5.23
CA ARG A 463 13.33 26.14 -5.73
C ARG A 463 14.49 25.16 -5.63
N THR A 464 15.65 25.52 -6.18
CA THR A 464 16.80 24.60 -6.23
C THR A 464 17.31 24.25 -4.83
N ALA A 465 17.39 25.24 -3.93
CA ALA A 465 17.80 25.02 -2.55
C ALA A 465 16.79 24.16 -1.78
N ALA A 466 15.48 24.33 -2.06
CA ALA A 466 14.44 23.50 -1.48
C ALA A 466 14.51 22.04 -1.96
N ILE A 467 14.78 21.80 -3.25
CA ILE A 467 15.00 20.44 -3.79
C ILE A 467 16.22 19.79 -3.12
N GLU A 468 17.33 20.50 -2.97
CA GLU A 468 18.53 19.96 -2.32
C GLU A 468 18.31 19.66 -0.83
N SER A 469 17.61 20.56 -0.13
CA SER A 469 17.29 20.40 1.29
C SER A 469 16.33 19.23 1.52
N ALA A 470 15.21 19.18 0.80
CA ALA A 470 14.28 18.07 0.86
C ALA A 470 14.93 16.75 0.40
N GLY A 471 15.78 16.78 -0.62
CA GLY A 471 16.53 15.61 -1.09
C GLY A 471 17.44 15.00 -0.03
N ARG A 472 18.16 15.82 0.74
CA ARG A 472 18.97 15.32 1.87
C ARG A 472 18.11 14.62 2.93
N VAL A 473 16.97 15.21 3.29
CA VAL A 473 16.05 14.62 4.28
C VAL A 473 15.42 13.33 3.74
N ALA A 474 15.06 13.28 2.47
CA ALA A 474 14.52 12.08 1.83
C ALA A 474 15.55 10.93 1.81
N ILE A 475 16.81 11.22 1.47
CA ILE A 475 17.91 10.25 1.52
C ILE A 475 18.15 9.75 2.95
N GLU A 476 18.20 10.64 3.93
CA GLU A 476 18.39 10.27 5.33
C GLU A 476 17.26 9.33 5.82
N ARG A 477 16.01 9.63 5.46
CA ARG A 477 14.86 8.78 5.77
C ARG A 477 14.95 7.41 5.09
N ALA A 478 15.40 7.35 3.83
CA ALA A 478 15.59 6.08 3.13
C ALA A 478 16.69 5.23 3.79
N ILE A 479 17.79 5.86 4.24
CA ILE A 479 18.86 5.18 4.98
C ILE A 479 18.34 4.67 6.34
N GLN A 480 17.57 5.49 7.06
CA GLN A 480 16.92 5.08 8.32
C GLN A 480 15.95 3.90 8.10
N ALA A 481 15.30 3.83 6.93
CA ALA A 481 14.46 2.70 6.53
C ALA A 481 15.26 1.46 6.08
N GLY A 482 16.59 1.53 6.02
CA GLY A 482 17.49 0.41 5.73
C GLY A 482 18.22 0.47 4.38
N ALA A 483 18.07 1.55 3.60
CA ALA A 483 18.75 1.70 2.32
C ALA A 483 20.27 1.77 2.49
N ASP A 484 21.02 1.16 1.57
CA ASP A 484 22.47 1.30 1.49
C ASP A 484 22.84 2.75 1.16
N PRO A 485 23.57 3.46 2.04
CA PRO A 485 23.95 4.86 1.83
C PRO A 485 24.75 5.12 0.54
N ARG A 486 25.31 4.07 -0.07
CA ARG A 486 26.11 4.15 -1.30
C ARG A 486 25.27 4.05 -2.57
N LEU A 487 24.05 3.53 -2.46
CA LEU A 487 23.19 3.17 -3.60
C LEU A 487 21.81 3.85 -3.54
N VAL A 488 21.55 4.67 -2.52
CA VAL A 488 20.34 5.49 -2.42
C VAL A 488 20.39 6.64 -3.43
N GLU A 489 19.31 6.84 -4.16
CA GLU A 489 19.17 7.88 -5.17
C GLU A 489 17.84 8.60 -5.06
N ILE A 490 17.77 9.82 -5.61
CA ILE A 490 16.49 10.53 -5.77
C ILE A 490 15.75 9.93 -6.95
N VAL A 491 14.56 9.39 -6.70
CA VAL A 491 13.73 8.71 -7.71
C VAL A 491 12.59 9.57 -8.23
N ASP A 492 12.16 10.58 -7.47
CA ASP A 492 11.11 11.51 -7.89
C ASP A 492 11.27 12.89 -7.25
N VAL A 493 10.95 13.93 -8.02
CA VAL A 493 10.86 15.33 -7.57
C VAL A 493 9.60 15.93 -8.15
N LEU A 494 8.65 16.22 -7.28
CA LEU A 494 7.37 16.83 -7.65
C LEU A 494 7.27 18.26 -7.14
N GLU A 495 6.99 19.18 -8.05
CA GLU A 495 6.77 20.59 -7.74
C GLU A 495 5.29 20.93 -7.90
N THR A 496 4.68 21.47 -6.85
CA THR A 496 3.27 21.87 -6.83
C THR A 496 3.18 23.37 -6.53
N PRO A 497 2.77 24.21 -7.50
CA PRO A 497 2.50 25.62 -7.23
C PRO A 497 1.40 25.76 -6.18
N LEU A 498 1.62 26.66 -5.21
CA LEU A 498 0.61 26.99 -4.21
C LEU A 498 -0.18 28.21 -4.67
N SER A 499 -1.49 28.03 -4.83
CA SER A 499 -2.40 29.12 -5.14
C SER A 499 -2.55 30.03 -3.90
N TYR A 500 -2.78 31.33 -4.13
CA TYR A 500 -3.09 32.35 -3.11
C TYR A 500 -1.93 32.83 -2.22
N SER A 501 -0.68 32.60 -2.59
CA SER A 501 0.46 33.31 -2.02
C SER A 501 0.70 34.65 -2.72
N THR A 502 1.21 35.65 -2.00
CA THR A 502 1.59 36.95 -2.57
C THR A 502 2.83 36.85 -3.46
N ASN A 503 3.68 35.86 -3.21
CA ASN A 503 4.84 35.50 -4.02
C ASN A 503 4.54 34.22 -4.83
N ALA A 504 5.31 33.94 -5.87
CA ALA A 504 5.22 32.65 -6.55
C ALA A 504 5.78 31.57 -5.62
N THR A 505 4.93 30.89 -4.85
CA THR A 505 5.35 29.88 -3.86
C THR A 505 5.11 28.48 -4.40
N LEU A 506 6.07 27.59 -4.14
CA LEU A 506 6.06 26.19 -4.54
C LEU A 506 6.08 25.29 -3.31
N LYS A 507 5.45 24.12 -3.43
CA LYS A 507 5.78 22.95 -2.63
C LYS A 507 6.66 22.02 -3.46
N VAL A 508 7.84 21.69 -2.95
CA VAL A 508 8.72 20.65 -3.48
C VAL A 508 8.50 19.38 -2.66
N SER A 509 8.32 18.24 -3.32
CA SER A 509 8.26 16.91 -2.71
C SER A 509 9.33 16.04 -3.34
N VAL A 510 10.25 15.50 -2.55
CA VAL A 510 11.36 14.67 -3.04
C VAL A 510 11.24 13.27 -2.46
N LYS A 511 11.40 12.25 -3.31
CA LYS A 511 11.47 10.83 -2.93
C LYS A 511 12.86 10.29 -3.21
N ALA A 512 13.41 9.58 -2.25
CA ALA A 512 14.64 8.81 -2.39
C ALA A 512 14.34 7.32 -2.17
N ALA A 513 15.02 6.45 -2.90
CA ALA A 513 14.94 5.01 -2.67
C ALA A 513 16.29 4.34 -2.96
N GLY A 514 16.54 3.21 -2.30
CA GLY A 514 17.74 2.42 -2.52
C GLY A 514 17.60 0.97 -2.04
N PRO A 515 18.44 0.06 -2.54
CA PRO A 515 18.45 -1.33 -2.08
C PRO A 515 18.81 -1.40 -0.60
N LEU A 516 18.30 -2.41 0.11
CA LEU A 516 18.66 -2.61 1.51
C LEU A 516 20.16 -2.95 1.64
N ALA A 517 20.80 -2.42 2.69
CA ALA A 517 22.19 -2.74 3.00
C ALA A 517 22.38 -4.25 3.23
N LEU A 518 23.43 -4.83 2.64
CA LEU A 518 23.77 -6.24 2.83
C LEU A 518 24.37 -6.48 4.22
N ILE A 519 23.75 -7.36 5.00
CA ILE A 519 24.29 -7.82 6.29
C ILE A 519 25.55 -8.67 6.01
N GLY A 520 26.73 -8.16 6.37
CA GLY A 520 28.00 -8.90 6.32
C GLY A 520 29.01 -8.48 5.24
N SER A 521 28.74 -7.43 4.45
CA SER A 521 29.79 -6.83 3.61
C SER A 521 30.70 -5.92 4.48
N PRO A 522 32.02 -6.16 4.57
CA PRO A 522 32.90 -5.22 5.24
C PRO A 522 32.86 -3.88 4.51
N ALA A 523 32.65 -2.79 5.25
CA ALA A 523 32.80 -1.45 4.72
C ALA A 523 34.22 -1.29 4.16
N PRO A 524 34.40 -0.91 2.88
CA PRO A 524 35.70 -0.42 2.44
C PRO A 524 35.88 0.96 3.06
N PHE A 525 36.56 1.02 4.20
CA PHE A 525 37.09 2.26 4.74
C PHE A 525 38.05 2.86 3.71
N ALA A 526 37.65 3.99 3.12
CA ALA A 526 38.58 4.96 2.56
C ALA A 526 38.01 6.36 2.78
N LEU A 527 38.22 6.89 4.00
CA LEU A 527 38.20 8.33 4.22
C LEU A 527 39.34 8.92 3.38
N HIS A 528 39.02 9.59 2.28
CA HIS A 528 39.91 10.60 1.73
C HIS A 528 39.47 11.96 2.28
N SER A 529 40.22 12.43 3.26
CA SER A 529 40.17 13.83 3.69
C SER A 529 40.64 14.72 2.54
N PRO A 530 39.94 15.82 2.22
CA PRO A 530 40.44 16.84 1.32
C PRO A 530 41.40 17.74 2.11
N LYS A 531 42.67 17.34 2.18
CA LYS A 531 43.80 18.24 2.47
C LYS A 531 44.97 17.79 1.63
N ASP A 532 45.17 18.50 0.52
CA ASP A 532 46.46 18.97 -0.01
C ASP A 532 46.33 19.19 -1.51
N ALA A 533 45.96 20.42 -1.88
CA ALA A 533 46.34 21.01 -3.15
C ALA A 533 46.56 22.51 -2.91
N SER A 534 47.84 22.82 -2.75
CA SER A 534 48.48 24.11 -2.98
C SER A 534 48.09 24.74 -4.31
#